data_AF-A0A6M5YSC0-F1
#
_entry.id   AF-A0A6M5YSC0-F1
#
_cell.length_a   1.000
_cell.length_b   1.000
_cell.length_c   1.000
_cell.angle_alpha   90.00
_cell.angle_beta   90.00
_cell.angle_gamma   90.00
#
_symmetry.space_group_name_H-M   'P 1'
#
loop_
_entity.id
_entity.type
_entity.pdbx_description
1 polymer ?
#
loop_
_entity_poly.entity_id
_entity_poly.type
_entity_poly.pdbx_seq_one_letter_code
_entity_poly.pdbx_strand_id
1 'polypeptide(L)'
;MKAGRNDPCPCGSGKKYKKCCAAKDQEDAAKRPGLPSRAPAAPAPAPPKVARAAFPPLPPPPPPPPRSPLAQRGDARWQEYESQTTGEGRVAVFLATLEDALDGAAVMTDDLAFEMLNQLHADAAGGNRTRFAECVAALRGRRPEVFERGAHFYLDWCLRDALADGRSELVLPLARELAGHAGGQIDTFNRTLDALEYHGQLPVLVETMRIAWPGVKSATDIFGWAVSEFADRGVRHEVFNYLERVTAPDPADPALLDRVRFFVEEPRDGYLRDLIDDLSGKSGREWHTADFDLRPPQAHRRDEWDDEDEWEDEEDEKDEDEEDEKGEKGEEEEDEKDEKPERRTPDPGAVNLGRLIHEFVGYLRHAEGVPFTQGELVGEELFTYLVRRHEGALDPRPSMFDLARNPNAKTPKPPPPAPPLCPERVTLDAHLGGLLGMMSGRFHAAAALFQRVPAWLRFLETRRLIDAGTRRKVADELLPLHATLLKLWQDFPDDPALYRQQQAWPADAAKEPAAPAT
;
A
#
# COMPACT_ATOMS: atom_id res chain seq x y z
N MET A 1 13.02 10.84 -1.69
CA MET A 1 13.06 9.79 -0.66
C MET A 1 14.49 9.29 -0.42
N LYS A 2 14.94 9.18 0.84
CA LYS A 2 16.14 8.40 1.19
C LYS A 2 15.67 7.01 1.58
N ALA A 3 16.14 5.96 0.90
CA ALA A 3 15.83 4.59 1.28
C ALA A 3 16.32 4.31 2.71
N GLY A 4 15.47 3.72 3.55
CA GLY A 4 15.84 3.24 4.87
C GLY A 4 16.92 2.16 4.75
N ARG A 5 17.81 2.04 5.75
CA ARG A 5 18.95 1.08 5.74
C ARG A 5 18.52 -0.36 5.40
N ASN A 6 17.33 -0.75 5.84
CA ASN A 6 16.81 -2.10 5.69
C ASN A 6 15.91 -2.30 4.45
N ASP A 7 15.54 -1.22 3.76
CA ASP A 7 14.66 -1.27 2.60
C ASP A 7 15.36 -1.89 1.39
N PRO A 8 14.62 -2.42 0.40
CA PRO A 8 15.18 -2.79 -0.89
C PRO A 8 15.95 -1.63 -1.50
N CYS A 9 17.17 -1.89 -1.95
CA CYS A 9 18.03 -0.86 -2.48
C CYS A 9 17.44 -0.29 -3.79
N PRO A 10 17.31 1.05 -3.92
CA PRO A 10 16.64 1.69 -5.06
C PRO A 10 17.36 1.50 -6.41
N CYS A 11 18.58 0.93 -6.40
CA CYS A 11 19.30 0.56 -7.62
C CYS A 11 18.76 -0.70 -8.32
N GLY A 12 17.69 -1.32 -7.80
CA GLY A 12 17.06 -2.50 -8.39
C GLY A 12 17.82 -3.82 -8.17
N SER A 13 18.77 -3.85 -7.22
CA SER A 13 19.60 -5.04 -6.96
C SER A 13 18.90 -6.14 -6.16
N GLY A 14 17.72 -5.87 -5.58
CA GLY A 14 17.00 -6.77 -4.68
C GLY A 14 17.67 -6.98 -3.32
N LYS A 15 18.81 -6.32 -3.04
CA LYS A 15 19.50 -6.37 -1.74
C LYS A 15 19.03 -5.23 -0.84
N LYS A 16 19.10 -5.40 0.49
CA LYS A 16 18.88 -4.30 1.46
C LYS A 16 19.82 -3.12 1.16
N TYR A 17 19.34 -1.88 1.27
CA TYR A 17 20.10 -0.65 0.96
C TYR A 17 21.46 -0.62 1.68
N LYS A 18 21.50 -1.03 2.96
CA LYS A 18 22.74 -1.14 3.76
C LYS A 18 23.77 -2.12 3.20
N LYS A 19 23.33 -3.16 2.49
CA LYS A 19 24.19 -4.19 1.87
C LYS A 19 24.47 -3.89 0.40
N CYS A 20 24.07 -2.71 -0.10
CA CYS A 20 24.25 -2.31 -1.48
C CYS A 20 24.72 -0.86 -1.61
N CYS A 21 23.83 0.11 -1.88
CA CYS A 21 24.23 1.48 -2.20
C CYS A 21 24.58 2.35 -0.99
N ALA A 22 24.24 1.97 0.25
CA ALA A 22 24.46 2.81 1.42
C ALA A 22 25.93 3.23 1.61
N ALA A 23 26.89 2.32 1.38
CA ALA A 23 28.31 2.64 1.47
C ALA A 23 28.75 3.64 0.39
N LYS A 24 28.20 3.50 -0.83
CA LYS A 24 28.49 4.37 -1.97
C LYS A 24 27.92 5.76 -1.79
N ASP A 25 26.69 5.85 -1.27
CA ASP A 25 26.03 7.14 -1.02
C ASP A 25 26.67 7.89 0.16
N GLN A 26 27.18 7.17 1.16
CA GLN A 26 28.00 7.75 2.23
C GLN A 26 29.34 8.28 1.70
N GLU A 27 29.98 7.57 0.77
CA GLU A 27 31.19 8.03 0.09
C GLU A 27 30.93 9.26 -0.79
N ASP A 28 29.79 9.32 -1.48
CA ASP A 28 29.42 10.44 -2.35
C ASP A 28 28.96 11.67 -1.54
N ALA A 29 28.32 11.48 -0.38
CA ALA A 29 28.00 12.53 0.57
C ALA A 29 29.27 13.16 1.19
N ALA A 30 30.29 12.34 1.48
CA ALA A 30 31.59 12.81 1.99
C ALA A 30 32.41 13.59 0.95
N LYS A 31 32.08 13.48 -0.35
CA LYS A 31 32.76 14.17 -1.45
C LYS A 31 32.10 15.49 -1.87
N ARG A 32 30.93 15.85 -1.33
CA ARG A 32 30.27 17.12 -1.66
C ARG A 32 30.85 18.26 -0.81
N PRO A 33 31.51 19.29 -1.41
CA PRO A 33 31.77 20.53 -0.71
C PRO A 33 30.43 21.24 -0.49
N GLY A 34 30.16 21.67 0.74
CA GLY A 34 28.98 22.51 1.03
C GLY A 34 29.09 23.82 0.24
N LEU A 35 28.13 24.07 -0.65
CA LEU A 35 28.00 25.34 -1.35
C LEU A 35 26.70 26.05 -0.89
N PRO A 36 26.76 27.37 -0.61
CA PRO A 36 25.59 28.17 -0.29
C PRO A 36 24.74 28.46 -1.53
N SER A 37 23.44 28.62 -1.30
CA SER A 37 22.40 28.96 -2.28
C SER A 37 22.64 30.32 -2.96
N ARG A 38 22.44 30.40 -4.29
CA ARG A 38 22.00 31.63 -4.97
C ARG A 38 21.29 31.36 -6.31
N ALA A 39 20.27 32.19 -6.54
CA ALA A 39 19.31 32.30 -7.64
C ALA A 39 19.93 32.41 -9.07
N PRO A 40 19.12 32.27 -10.15
CA PRO A 40 19.60 31.94 -11.49
C PRO A 40 20.04 33.18 -12.29
N ALA A 41 21.03 33.00 -13.16
CA ALA A 41 21.41 33.96 -14.19
C ALA A 41 21.63 33.23 -15.54
N ALA A 42 21.19 33.90 -16.61
CA ALA A 42 21.09 33.50 -18.01
C ALA A 42 22.36 32.86 -18.65
N PRO A 43 22.24 32.15 -19.79
CA PRO A 43 23.30 31.28 -20.29
C PRO A 43 24.43 32.05 -21.00
N ALA A 44 25.67 31.79 -20.57
CA ALA A 44 26.88 32.25 -21.25
C ALA A 44 27.35 31.23 -22.32
N PRO A 45 28.05 31.67 -23.38
CA PRO A 45 28.43 30.82 -24.51
C PRO A 45 29.52 29.80 -24.15
N ALA A 46 29.50 28.68 -24.88
CA ALA A 46 30.35 27.51 -24.63
C ALA A 46 31.87 27.84 -24.66
N PRO A 47 32.66 27.34 -23.69
CA PRO A 47 34.11 27.51 -23.70
C PRO A 47 34.80 26.62 -24.74
N PRO A 48 36.01 26.97 -25.18
CA PRO A 48 36.73 26.22 -26.21
C PRO A 48 37.16 24.83 -25.70
N LYS A 49 37.20 23.86 -26.63
CA LYS A 49 37.63 22.48 -26.38
C LYS A 49 39.09 22.44 -25.94
N VAL A 50 39.33 22.43 -24.63
CA VAL A 50 40.64 22.13 -24.04
C VAL A 50 40.89 20.63 -24.16
N ALA A 51 42.04 20.25 -24.73
CA ALA A 51 42.45 18.85 -24.82
C ALA A 51 42.50 18.23 -23.41
N ARG A 52 41.84 17.07 -23.24
CA ARG A 52 41.84 16.31 -21.98
C ARG A 52 43.27 15.89 -21.65
N ALA A 53 43.91 16.60 -20.72
CA ALA A 53 45.07 16.08 -20.03
C ALA A 53 44.64 14.82 -19.26
N ALA A 54 45.37 13.72 -19.45
CA ALA A 54 45.13 12.49 -18.73
C ALA A 54 45.36 12.74 -17.23
N PHE A 55 44.30 12.63 -16.43
CA PHE A 55 44.43 12.62 -14.98
C PHE A 55 45.21 11.37 -14.57
N PRO A 56 46.19 11.48 -13.66
CA PRO A 56 46.82 10.30 -13.07
C PRO A 56 45.75 9.48 -12.34
N PRO A 57 45.83 8.13 -12.35
CA PRO A 57 44.89 7.29 -11.63
C PRO A 57 44.93 7.66 -10.14
N LEU A 58 43.75 7.87 -9.54
CA LEU A 58 43.62 8.07 -8.11
C LEU A 58 44.22 6.85 -7.37
N PRO A 59 44.95 7.06 -6.27
CA PRO A 59 45.40 5.96 -5.44
C PRO A 59 44.18 5.16 -4.94
N PRO A 60 44.31 3.82 -4.80
CA PRO A 60 43.23 3.01 -4.27
C PRO A 60 42.81 3.54 -2.89
N PRO A 61 41.50 3.52 -2.56
CA PRO A 61 41.05 3.93 -1.25
C PRO A 61 41.75 3.09 -0.17
N PRO A 62 42.05 3.67 1.01
CA PRO A 62 42.63 2.92 2.10
C PRO A 62 41.70 1.76 2.48
N PRO A 63 42.25 0.61 2.92
CA PRO A 63 41.42 -0.50 3.38
C PRO A 63 40.51 -0.02 4.52
N PRO A 64 39.27 -0.55 4.60
CA PRO A 64 38.35 -0.18 5.67
C PRO A 64 39.00 -0.45 7.03
N PRO A 65 38.72 0.38 8.05
CA PRO A 65 39.29 0.19 9.38
C PRO A 65 38.91 -1.19 9.94
N PRO A 66 39.79 -1.80 10.77
CA PRO A 66 39.48 -3.08 11.40
C PRO A 66 38.20 -2.95 12.25
N ARG A 67 37.33 -3.97 12.17
CA ARG A 67 36.08 -4.01 12.94
C ARG A 67 36.39 -3.89 14.43
N SER A 68 35.56 -3.14 15.16
CA SER A 68 35.72 -3.01 16.61
C SER A 68 35.55 -4.36 17.32
N PRO A 69 36.17 -4.57 18.51
CA PRO A 69 35.97 -5.80 19.27
C PRO A 69 34.50 -6.14 19.55
N LEU A 70 33.67 -5.12 19.79
CA LEU A 70 32.23 -5.30 19.96
C LEU A 70 31.54 -5.81 18.68
N ALA A 71 31.89 -5.25 17.52
CA ALA A 71 31.38 -5.70 16.23
C ALA A 71 31.81 -7.15 15.92
N GLN A 72 33.06 -7.51 16.24
CA GLN A 72 33.54 -8.89 16.10
C GLN A 72 32.78 -9.86 17.01
N ARG A 73 32.43 -9.45 18.24
CA ARG A 73 31.61 -10.26 19.15
C ARG A 73 30.18 -10.42 18.62
N GLY A 74 29.61 -9.38 18.01
CA GLY A 74 28.34 -9.46 17.29
C GLY A 74 28.40 -10.42 16.10
N ASP A 75 29.45 -10.34 15.28
CA ASP A 75 29.67 -11.27 14.15
C ASP A 75 29.79 -12.72 14.63
N ALA A 76 30.47 -12.97 15.75
CA ALA A 76 30.58 -14.30 16.34
C ALA A 76 29.22 -14.83 16.82
N ARG A 77 28.37 -13.99 17.44
CA ARG A 77 27.00 -14.36 17.81
C ARG A 77 26.13 -14.67 16.60
N TRP A 78 26.29 -13.89 15.53
CA TRP A 78 25.59 -14.16 14.28
C TRP A 78 26.02 -15.51 13.66
N GLN A 79 27.32 -15.81 13.63
CA GLN A 79 27.82 -17.11 13.15
C GLN A 79 27.33 -18.27 14.01
N GLU A 80 27.32 -18.12 15.33
CA GLU A 80 26.77 -19.11 16.25
C GLU A 80 25.28 -19.35 15.96
N TYR A 81 24.53 -18.28 15.72
CA TYR A 81 23.10 -18.32 15.38
C TYR A 81 22.83 -19.01 14.04
N GLU A 82 23.58 -18.65 12.99
CA GLU A 82 23.46 -19.28 11.66
C GLU A 82 23.83 -20.76 11.67
N SER A 83 24.76 -21.17 12.55
CA SER A 83 25.16 -22.57 12.68
C SER A 83 24.06 -23.47 13.29
N GLN A 84 23.04 -22.88 13.92
CA GLN A 84 21.94 -23.62 14.52
C GLN A 84 21.01 -24.17 13.44
N THR A 85 20.73 -25.48 13.52
CA THR A 85 19.84 -26.20 12.60
C THR A 85 18.40 -26.32 13.10
N THR A 86 18.11 -25.87 14.32
CA THR A 86 16.78 -25.93 14.94
C THR A 86 16.33 -24.54 15.40
N GLY A 87 15.01 -24.30 15.36
CA GLY A 87 14.42 -23.06 15.86
C GLY A 87 14.74 -22.81 17.34
N GLU A 88 14.66 -23.83 18.20
CA GLU A 88 15.01 -23.68 19.62
C GLU A 88 16.49 -23.39 19.85
N GLY A 89 17.40 -23.97 19.04
CA GLY A 89 18.81 -23.61 19.07
C GLY A 89 19.02 -22.14 18.74
N ARG A 90 18.35 -21.64 17.69
CA ARG A 90 18.36 -20.22 17.31
C ARG A 90 17.80 -19.31 18.42
N VAL A 91 16.69 -19.70 19.05
CA VAL A 91 16.11 -18.99 20.20
C VAL A 91 17.10 -18.93 21.36
N ALA A 92 17.78 -20.03 21.68
CA ALA A 92 18.78 -20.05 22.76
C ALA A 92 19.92 -19.06 22.52
N VAL A 93 20.46 -19.02 21.29
CA VAL A 93 21.52 -18.06 20.91
C VAL A 93 21.00 -16.62 20.94
N PHE A 94 19.76 -16.38 20.48
CA PHE A 94 19.12 -15.08 20.56
C PHE A 94 19.00 -14.58 22.01
N LEU A 95 18.46 -15.40 22.91
CA LEU A 95 18.32 -15.06 24.32
C LEU A 95 19.66 -14.84 25.01
N ALA A 96 20.69 -15.62 24.65
CA ALA A 96 22.06 -15.41 25.15
C ALA A 96 22.65 -14.09 24.64
N THR A 97 22.42 -13.74 23.37
CA THR A 97 22.88 -12.48 22.78
C THR A 97 22.23 -11.26 23.43
N LEU A 98 20.98 -11.37 23.89
CA LEU A 98 20.33 -10.28 24.64
C LEU A 98 21.10 -9.91 25.90
N GLU A 99 21.66 -10.87 26.61
CA GLU A 99 22.44 -10.64 27.84
C GLU A 99 23.91 -10.30 27.56
N ASP A 100 24.37 -10.47 26.32
CA ASP A 100 25.77 -10.34 25.99
C ASP A 100 26.21 -8.87 25.91
N ALA A 101 27.36 -8.59 26.52
CA ALA A 101 27.96 -7.26 26.57
C ALA A 101 29.49 -7.36 26.51
N LEU A 102 30.13 -6.36 25.93
CA LEU A 102 31.57 -6.17 25.96
C LEU A 102 31.86 -4.74 26.45
N ASP A 103 32.67 -4.62 27.49
CA ASP A 103 33.04 -3.34 28.13
C ASP A 103 31.84 -2.45 28.48
N GLY A 104 30.74 -3.09 28.94
CA GLY A 104 29.50 -2.41 29.30
C GLY A 104 28.58 -2.04 28.11
N ALA A 105 29.03 -2.23 26.87
CA ALA A 105 28.21 -2.03 25.68
C ALA A 105 27.50 -3.33 25.28
N ALA A 106 26.20 -3.26 25.03
CA ALA A 106 25.40 -4.41 24.59
C ALA A 106 25.85 -4.89 23.20
N VAL A 107 25.95 -6.21 23.03
CA VAL A 107 26.25 -6.82 21.72
C VAL A 107 25.02 -6.77 20.81
N MET A 108 23.82 -6.86 21.38
CA MET A 108 22.57 -6.78 20.63
C MET A 108 22.36 -5.37 20.07
N THR A 109 22.59 -5.20 18.76
CA THR A 109 22.27 -3.99 18.01
C THR A 109 20.89 -4.10 17.36
N ASP A 110 20.35 -2.99 16.85
CA ASP A 110 19.12 -2.95 16.05
C ASP A 110 19.21 -3.80 14.79
N ASP A 111 20.33 -3.71 14.07
CA ASP A 111 20.60 -4.52 12.88
C ASP A 111 20.63 -6.02 13.20
N LEU A 112 21.29 -6.41 14.29
CA LEU A 112 21.42 -7.81 14.70
C LEU A 112 20.08 -8.37 15.20
N ALA A 113 19.36 -7.58 16.02
CA ALA A 113 18.03 -7.95 16.51
C ALA A 113 17.05 -8.19 15.36
N PHE A 114 17.02 -7.30 14.37
CA PHE A 114 16.17 -7.46 13.19
C PHE A 114 16.51 -8.71 12.39
N GLU A 115 17.81 -8.96 12.12
CA GLU A 115 18.21 -10.13 11.33
C GLU A 115 17.89 -11.45 12.04
N MET A 116 18.13 -11.53 13.35
CA MET A 116 17.78 -12.72 14.15
C MET A 116 16.26 -12.92 14.21
N LEU A 117 15.50 -11.88 14.58
CA LEU A 117 14.04 -11.99 14.71
C LEU A 117 13.35 -12.25 13.37
N ASN A 118 13.82 -11.67 12.26
CA ASN A 118 13.29 -11.97 10.93
C ASN A 118 13.40 -13.46 10.59
N GLN A 119 14.54 -14.09 10.92
CA GLN A 119 14.72 -15.52 10.69
C GLN A 119 13.88 -16.36 11.68
N LEU A 120 13.76 -15.95 12.95
CA LEU A 120 12.88 -16.62 13.91
C LEU A 120 11.40 -16.54 13.50
N HIS A 121 10.96 -15.42 12.94
CA HIS A 121 9.60 -15.24 12.43
C HIS A 121 9.33 -16.19 11.26
N ALA A 122 10.25 -16.24 10.29
CA ALA A 122 10.16 -17.17 9.16
C ALA A 122 10.14 -18.64 9.60
N ASP A 123 10.94 -19.00 10.61
CA ASP A 123 10.94 -20.34 11.19
C ASP A 123 9.60 -20.67 11.90
N ALA A 124 8.96 -19.66 12.50
CA ALA A 124 7.73 -19.81 13.28
C ALA A 124 6.45 -19.85 12.41
N ALA A 125 6.53 -19.42 11.14
CA ALA A 125 5.38 -19.37 10.23
C ALA A 125 4.74 -20.76 9.98
N GLY A 126 5.50 -21.86 10.14
CA GLY A 126 5.01 -23.25 10.07
C GLY A 126 4.54 -23.87 11.40
N GLY A 127 4.54 -23.09 12.49
CA GLY A 127 4.23 -23.51 13.85
C GLY A 127 5.16 -22.85 14.87
N ASN A 128 4.66 -22.57 16.08
CA ASN A 128 5.38 -21.93 17.20
C ASN A 128 5.45 -20.37 17.21
N ARG A 129 4.46 -19.69 16.61
CA ARG A 129 4.28 -18.22 16.68
C ARG A 129 4.27 -17.65 18.11
N THR A 130 3.75 -18.39 19.08
CA THR A 130 3.83 -18.01 20.51
C THR A 130 5.26 -17.84 20.98
N ARG A 131 6.16 -18.77 20.60
CA ARG A 131 7.57 -18.71 20.98
C ARG A 131 8.30 -17.54 20.34
N PHE A 132 7.96 -17.23 19.09
CA PHE A 132 8.45 -16.02 18.45
C PHE A 132 8.01 -14.75 19.21
N ALA A 133 6.73 -14.65 19.59
CA ALA A 133 6.23 -13.53 20.38
C ALA A 133 6.93 -13.41 21.75
N GLU A 134 7.28 -14.52 22.40
CA GLU A 134 8.09 -14.53 23.62
C GLU A 134 9.50 -13.94 23.40
N CYS A 135 10.13 -14.22 22.26
CA CYS A 135 11.42 -13.63 21.89
C CYS A 135 11.31 -12.11 21.69
N VAL A 136 10.25 -11.64 21.03
CA VAL A 136 9.97 -10.21 20.87
C VAL A 136 9.75 -9.54 22.24
N ALA A 137 8.96 -10.17 23.12
CA ALA A 137 8.74 -9.69 24.48
C ALA A 137 10.06 -9.67 25.30
N ALA A 138 10.94 -10.65 25.12
CA ALA A 138 12.25 -10.68 25.75
C ALA A 138 13.16 -9.55 25.27
N LEU A 139 13.16 -9.22 23.97
CA LEU A 139 13.87 -8.06 23.44
C LEU A 139 13.34 -6.77 24.08
N ARG A 140 12.02 -6.57 24.09
CA ARG A 140 11.37 -5.41 24.69
C ARG A 140 11.75 -5.24 26.17
N GLY A 141 11.69 -6.33 26.95
CA GLY A 141 11.96 -6.27 28.39
C GLY A 141 13.43 -6.05 28.75
N ARG A 142 14.38 -6.57 27.96
CA ARG A 142 15.82 -6.56 28.30
C ARG A 142 16.61 -5.49 27.57
N ARG A 143 16.16 -5.09 26.38
CA ARG A 143 16.79 -4.13 25.48
C ARG A 143 15.73 -3.21 24.84
N PRO A 144 14.98 -2.41 25.64
CA PRO A 144 13.90 -1.56 25.14
C PRO A 144 14.36 -0.59 24.05
N GLU A 145 15.52 0.06 24.22
CA GLU A 145 16.12 0.96 23.22
C GLU A 145 16.35 0.31 21.84
N VAL A 146 16.64 -0.99 21.82
CA VAL A 146 16.84 -1.77 20.59
C VAL A 146 15.50 -2.19 20.00
N PHE A 147 14.54 -2.57 20.85
CA PHE A 147 13.17 -2.85 20.45
C PHE A 147 12.55 -1.64 19.74
N GLU A 148 12.60 -0.45 20.36
CA GLU A 148 11.98 0.78 19.84
C GLU A 148 12.46 1.13 18.42
N ARG A 149 13.74 0.89 18.10
CA ARG A 149 14.30 1.15 16.76
C ARG A 149 13.68 0.28 15.65
N GLY A 150 13.16 -0.89 15.99
CA GLY A 150 12.55 -1.84 15.06
C GLY A 150 11.10 -2.17 15.39
N ALA A 151 10.46 -1.44 16.30
CA ALA A 151 9.17 -1.80 16.90
C ALA A 151 8.09 -2.05 15.84
N HIS A 152 8.03 -1.21 14.81
CA HIS A 152 7.08 -1.34 13.70
C HIS A 152 7.12 -2.72 13.02
N PHE A 153 8.32 -3.28 12.77
CA PHE A 153 8.43 -4.64 12.19
C PHE A 153 7.97 -5.71 13.16
N TYR A 154 8.41 -5.64 14.42
CA TYR A 154 8.14 -6.68 15.41
C TYR A 154 6.66 -6.73 15.79
N LEU A 155 6.03 -5.56 15.94
CA LEU A 155 4.61 -5.41 16.23
C LEU A 155 3.75 -5.90 15.07
N ASP A 156 4.09 -5.51 13.84
CA ASP A 156 3.40 -5.96 12.62
C ASP A 156 3.47 -7.49 12.47
N TRP A 157 4.64 -8.10 12.67
CA TRP A 157 4.77 -9.57 12.69
C TRP A 157 3.91 -10.22 13.77
N CYS A 158 3.98 -9.74 15.01
CA CYS A 158 3.20 -10.29 16.11
C CYS A 158 1.69 -10.14 15.89
N LEU A 159 1.25 -9.02 15.31
CA LEU A 159 -0.15 -8.75 15.01
C LEU A 159 -0.66 -9.67 13.91
N ARG A 160 0.09 -9.82 12.81
CA ARG A 160 -0.27 -10.73 11.72
C ARG A 160 -0.29 -12.19 12.18
N ASP A 161 0.64 -12.60 13.04
CA ASP A 161 0.62 -13.91 13.68
C ASP A 161 -0.62 -14.10 14.58
N ALA A 162 -1.00 -13.08 15.36
CA ALA A 162 -2.19 -13.12 16.20
C ALA A 162 -3.48 -13.24 15.38
N LEU A 163 -3.57 -12.51 14.26
CA LEU A 163 -4.68 -12.62 13.29
C LEU A 163 -4.75 -14.02 12.69
N ALA A 164 -3.63 -14.54 12.18
CA ALA A 164 -3.55 -15.85 11.55
C ALA A 164 -3.90 -17.01 12.51
N ASP A 165 -3.57 -16.87 13.80
CA ASP A 165 -3.92 -17.84 14.85
C ASP A 165 -5.31 -17.64 15.47
N GLY A 166 -6.00 -16.53 15.16
CA GLY A 166 -7.27 -16.17 15.78
C GLY A 166 -7.17 -15.73 17.25
N ARG A 167 -5.99 -15.28 17.70
CA ARG A 167 -5.72 -14.78 19.07
C ARG A 167 -6.24 -13.35 19.26
N SER A 168 -7.57 -13.23 19.28
CA SER A 168 -8.29 -11.95 19.27
C SER A 168 -7.93 -11.03 20.44
N GLU A 169 -7.52 -11.58 21.57
CA GLU A 169 -7.10 -10.84 22.77
C GLU A 169 -5.80 -10.04 22.57
N LEU A 170 -4.97 -10.42 21.61
CA LEU A 170 -3.69 -9.77 21.31
C LEU A 170 -3.81 -8.71 20.21
N VAL A 171 -4.83 -8.81 19.34
CA VAL A 171 -4.95 -7.98 18.14
C VAL A 171 -5.04 -6.49 18.49
N LEU A 172 -5.98 -6.10 19.35
CA LEU A 172 -6.19 -4.69 19.67
C LEU A 172 -5.00 -4.04 20.40
N PRO A 173 -4.40 -4.64 21.45
CA PRO A 173 -3.21 -4.07 22.09
C PRO A 173 -2.03 -3.86 21.12
N LEU A 174 -1.77 -4.85 20.26
CA LEU A 174 -0.68 -4.77 19.27
C LEU A 174 -0.97 -3.68 18.21
N ALA A 175 -2.21 -3.60 17.72
CA ALA A 175 -2.62 -2.61 16.74
C ALA A 175 -2.46 -1.18 17.29
N ARG A 176 -2.92 -0.92 18.52
CA ARG A 176 -2.78 0.38 19.18
C ARG A 176 -1.33 0.81 19.33
N GLU A 177 -0.45 -0.10 19.73
CA GLU A 177 0.98 0.18 19.88
C GLU A 177 1.60 0.51 18.51
N LEU A 178 1.30 -0.28 17.49
CA LEU A 178 1.81 -0.06 16.13
C LEU A 178 1.31 1.25 15.51
N ALA A 179 0.07 1.65 15.79
CA ALA A 179 -0.52 2.92 15.35
C ALA A 179 0.32 4.14 15.77
N GLY A 180 0.98 4.07 16.93
CA GLY A 180 1.87 5.12 17.41
C GLY A 180 3.11 5.36 16.52
N HIS A 181 3.44 4.42 15.63
CA HIS A 181 4.56 4.52 14.69
C HIS A 181 4.13 4.91 13.27
N ALA A 182 2.83 5.07 12.99
CA ALA A 182 2.30 5.23 11.64
C ALA A 182 2.91 6.43 10.88
N GLY A 183 3.09 7.57 11.55
CA GLY A 183 3.61 8.79 10.92
C GLY A 183 5.01 8.66 10.32
N GLY A 184 5.85 7.75 10.81
CA GLY A 184 7.19 7.50 10.24
C GLY A 184 7.33 6.15 9.54
N GLN A 185 6.28 5.32 9.54
CA GLN A 185 6.32 3.92 9.05
C GLN A 185 5.02 3.56 8.31
N ILE A 186 4.52 4.50 7.50
CA ILE A 186 3.19 4.43 6.89
C ILE A 186 2.99 3.17 6.03
N ASP A 187 4.00 2.74 5.28
CA ASP A 187 3.92 1.54 4.43
C ASP A 187 3.70 0.26 5.26
N THR A 188 4.41 0.13 6.38
CA THR A 188 4.23 -1.00 7.31
C THR A 188 2.86 -0.96 7.94
N PHE A 189 2.41 0.25 8.31
CA PHE A 189 1.10 0.43 8.91
C PHE A 189 -0.04 0.12 7.93
N ASN A 190 0.05 0.55 6.66
CA ASN A 190 -0.93 0.23 5.62
C ASN A 190 -1.05 -1.28 5.36
N ARG A 191 0.07 -2.02 5.37
CA ARG A 191 0.03 -3.50 5.30
C ARG A 191 -0.68 -4.13 6.50
N THR A 192 -0.52 -3.55 7.70
CA THR A 192 -1.28 -3.95 8.88
C THR A 192 -2.78 -3.66 8.71
N LEU A 193 -3.15 -2.50 8.16
CA LEU A 193 -4.55 -2.16 7.90
C LEU A 193 -5.20 -3.18 6.94
N ASP A 194 -4.51 -3.53 5.85
CA ASP A 194 -5.00 -4.56 4.90
C ASP A 194 -5.22 -5.92 5.60
N ALA A 195 -4.33 -6.32 6.52
CA ALA A 195 -4.49 -7.56 7.28
C ALA A 195 -5.70 -7.48 8.24
N LEU A 196 -5.87 -6.37 8.96
CA LEU A 196 -7.02 -6.15 9.85
C LEU A 196 -8.33 -6.13 9.06
N GLU A 197 -8.35 -5.53 7.87
CA GLU A 197 -9.51 -5.49 6.99
C GLU A 197 -9.89 -6.87 6.49
N TYR A 198 -8.89 -7.62 6.01
CA TYR A 198 -9.06 -9.01 5.59
C TYR A 198 -9.61 -9.88 6.71
N HIS A 199 -9.19 -9.66 7.96
CA HIS A 199 -9.68 -10.42 9.12
C HIS A 199 -10.96 -9.84 9.76
N GLY A 200 -11.61 -8.86 9.13
CA GLY A 200 -12.90 -8.35 9.58
C GLY A 200 -12.85 -7.54 10.88
N GLN A 201 -11.70 -6.96 11.23
CA GLN A 201 -11.45 -6.34 12.54
C GLN A 201 -11.90 -4.87 12.61
N LEU A 202 -13.14 -4.57 12.18
CA LEU A 202 -13.66 -3.20 12.07
C LEU A 202 -13.50 -2.35 13.36
N PRO A 203 -13.84 -2.84 14.57
CA PRO A 203 -13.65 -2.04 15.79
C PRO A 203 -12.18 -1.70 16.06
N VAL A 204 -11.27 -2.61 15.73
CA VAL A 204 -9.82 -2.41 15.88
C VAL A 204 -9.34 -1.38 14.86
N LEU A 205 -9.76 -1.48 13.61
CA LEU A 205 -9.42 -0.53 12.53
C LEU A 205 -9.81 0.90 12.90
N VAL A 206 -11.07 1.12 13.27
CA VAL A 206 -11.58 2.44 13.65
C VAL A 206 -10.73 3.04 14.78
N GLU A 207 -10.44 2.27 15.82
CA GLU A 207 -9.65 2.77 16.93
C GLU A 207 -8.19 3.05 16.54
N THR A 208 -7.57 2.13 15.82
CA THR A 208 -6.17 2.18 15.42
C THR A 208 -5.92 3.35 14.46
N MET A 209 -6.80 3.57 13.48
CA MET A 209 -6.69 4.70 12.56
C MET A 209 -6.83 6.04 13.27
N ARG A 210 -7.70 6.15 14.29
CA ARG A 210 -7.81 7.38 15.09
C ARG A 210 -6.55 7.67 15.91
N ILE A 211 -5.86 6.65 16.40
CA ILE A 211 -4.58 6.80 17.12
C ILE A 211 -3.48 7.23 16.13
N ALA A 212 -3.45 6.64 14.94
CA ALA A 212 -2.45 6.92 13.92
C ALA A 212 -2.60 8.32 13.29
N TRP A 213 -3.84 8.79 13.11
CA TRP A 213 -4.16 9.97 12.31
C TRP A 213 -3.39 11.24 12.69
N PRO A 214 -3.28 11.66 13.97
CA PRO A 214 -2.49 12.84 14.32
C PRO A 214 -1.03 12.74 13.88
N GLY A 215 -0.43 11.56 13.99
CA GLY A 215 0.95 11.30 13.56
C GLY A 215 1.08 11.38 12.04
N VAL A 216 0.16 10.75 11.31
CA VAL A 216 0.13 10.76 9.83
C VAL A 216 -0.12 12.17 9.29
N LYS A 217 -1.12 12.89 9.81
CA LYS A 217 -1.46 14.27 9.40
C LYS A 217 -0.29 15.24 9.57
N SER A 218 0.52 15.06 10.61
CA SER A 218 1.66 15.93 10.91
C SER A 218 2.99 15.51 10.25
N ALA A 219 3.02 14.37 9.56
CA ALA A 219 4.24 13.82 9.01
C ALA A 219 4.72 14.63 7.79
N THR A 220 6.01 15.00 7.78
CA THR A 220 6.60 15.79 6.69
C THR A 220 7.17 14.93 5.55
N ASP A 221 7.32 13.63 5.79
CA ASP A 221 7.89 12.64 4.88
C ASP A 221 6.83 11.76 4.19
N ILE A 222 5.55 11.99 4.49
CA ILE A 222 4.41 11.40 3.79
C ILE A 222 3.91 12.42 2.76
N PHE A 223 3.69 11.97 1.52
CA PHE A 223 3.14 12.83 0.48
C PHE A 223 1.70 13.24 0.79
N GLY A 224 1.30 14.44 0.37
CA GLY A 224 -0.03 14.99 0.64
C GLY A 224 -1.16 14.07 0.18
N TRP A 225 -1.06 13.49 -1.02
CA TRP A 225 -2.04 12.53 -1.53
C TRP A 225 -2.20 11.30 -0.62
N ALA A 226 -1.11 10.80 -0.03
CA ALA A 226 -1.15 9.65 0.87
C ALA A 226 -1.76 9.99 2.24
N VAL A 227 -1.61 11.23 2.69
CA VAL A 227 -2.31 11.75 3.88
C VAL A 227 -3.81 11.82 3.62
N SER A 228 -4.23 12.31 2.46
CA SER A 228 -5.64 12.37 2.04
C SER A 228 -6.24 10.96 1.89
N GLU A 229 -5.55 10.04 1.22
CA GLU A 229 -5.99 8.64 1.09
C GLU A 229 -6.20 7.98 2.46
N PHE A 230 -5.29 8.23 3.40
CA PHE A 230 -5.42 7.74 4.77
C PHE A 230 -6.65 8.32 5.48
N ALA A 231 -6.90 9.63 5.33
CA ALA A 231 -8.06 10.29 5.90
C ALA A 231 -9.36 9.72 5.33
N ASP A 232 -9.45 9.57 4.02
CA ASP A 232 -10.62 9.02 3.32
C ASP A 232 -10.90 7.59 3.72
N ARG A 233 -9.86 6.76 3.85
CA ARG A 233 -9.98 5.40 4.40
C ARG A 233 -10.52 5.45 5.83
N GLY A 234 -10.07 6.40 6.66
CA GLY A 234 -10.60 6.62 8.01
C GLY A 234 -12.09 6.97 8.02
N VAL A 235 -12.52 7.87 7.13
CA VAL A 235 -13.93 8.24 6.94
C VAL A 235 -14.77 7.02 6.57
N ARG A 236 -14.33 6.21 5.60
CA ARG A 236 -15.04 4.98 5.19
C ARG A 236 -15.23 4.01 6.35
N HIS A 237 -14.20 3.79 7.17
CA HIS A 237 -14.30 2.93 8.35
C HIS A 237 -15.26 3.46 9.43
N GLU A 238 -15.35 4.78 9.61
CA GLU A 238 -16.35 5.38 10.51
C GLU A 238 -17.77 5.16 9.98
N VAL A 239 -17.98 5.30 8.67
CA VAL A 239 -19.27 5.01 8.01
C VAL A 239 -19.63 3.53 8.17
N PHE A 240 -18.71 2.59 7.94
CA PHE A 240 -18.98 1.17 8.16
C PHE A 240 -19.37 0.87 9.61
N ASN A 241 -18.65 1.44 10.57
CA ASN A 241 -18.93 1.25 11.98
C ASN A 241 -20.28 1.87 12.40
N TYR A 242 -20.71 2.94 11.73
CA TYR A 242 -22.04 3.50 11.87
C TYR A 242 -23.12 2.57 11.30
N LEU A 243 -22.94 2.07 10.08
CA LEU A 243 -23.88 1.17 9.40
C LEU A 243 -24.09 -0.17 10.15
N GLU A 244 -23.08 -0.68 10.85
CA GLU A 244 -23.21 -1.88 11.69
C GLU A 244 -24.11 -1.70 12.92
N ARG A 245 -24.42 -0.45 13.30
CA ARG A 245 -25.14 -0.13 14.54
C ARG A 245 -26.53 0.45 14.29
N VAL A 246 -26.84 0.85 13.07
CA VAL A 246 -28.04 1.61 12.72
C VAL A 246 -28.81 0.93 11.61
N THR A 247 -30.12 0.74 11.81
CA THR A 247 -31.01 0.11 10.83
C THR A 247 -31.57 1.09 9.79
N ALA A 248 -31.61 2.39 10.12
CA ALA A 248 -32.07 3.47 9.26
C ALA A 248 -31.01 4.59 9.26
N PRO A 249 -29.91 4.43 8.49
CA PRO A 249 -28.82 5.40 8.49
C PRO A 249 -29.29 6.76 7.98
N ASP A 250 -28.83 7.81 8.65
CA ASP A 250 -29.03 9.21 8.27
C ASP A 250 -27.66 9.85 8.00
N PRO A 251 -27.36 10.31 6.77
CA PRO A 251 -26.09 10.97 6.47
C PRO A 251 -25.89 12.29 7.24
N ALA A 252 -26.96 12.89 7.75
CA ALA A 252 -26.91 14.09 8.59
C ALA A 252 -26.82 13.79 10.09
N ASP A 253 -26.64 12.52 10.49
CA ASP A 253 -26.53 12.13 11.90
C ASP A 253 -25.34 12.86 12.56
N PRO A 254 -25.59 13.70 13.59
CA PRO A 254 -24.55 14.48 14.23
C PRO A 254 -23.43 13.62 14.84
N ALA A 255 -23.74 12.41 15.31
CA ALA A 255 -22.75 11.51 15.89
C ALA A 255 -21.85 10.88 14.82
N LEU A 256 -22.37 10.63 13.62
CA LEU A 256 -21.54 10.21 12.48
C LEU A 256 -20.64 11.38 12.03
N LEU A 257 -21.21 12.55 11.83
CA LEU A 257 -20.49 13.73 11.35
C LEU A 257 -19.36 14.14 12.31
N ASP A 258 -19.58 14.09 13.62
CA ASP A 258 -18.53 14.33 14.63
C ASP A 258 -17.35 13.35 14.49
N ARG A 259 -17.64 12.08 14.21
CA ARG A 259 -16.60 11.06 14.03
C ARG A 259 -15.84 11.24 12.72
N VAL A 260 -16.53 11.60 11.63
CA VAL A 260 -15.93 11.91 10.31
C VAL A 260 -15.06 13.16 10.38
N ARG A 261 -15.50 14.19 11.10
CA ARG A 261 -14.75 15.46 11.31
C ARG A 261 -13.38 15.29 11.96
N PHE A 262 -13.14 14.13 12.56
CA PHE A 262 -11.83 13.81 13.10
C PHE A 262 -10.77 13.65 12.00
N PHE A 263 -11.15 13.12 10.83
CA PHE A 263 -10.25 12.88 9.71
C PHE A 263 -10.26 14.03 8.71
N VAL A 264 -11.42 14.62 8.42
CA VAL A 264 -11.60 15.68 7.42
C VAL A 264 -12.28 16.89 8.05
N GLU A 265 -11.75 18.10 7.86
CA GLU A 265 -12.27 19.30 8.53
C GLU A 265 -13.70 19.64 8.08
N GLU A 266 -13.94 19.59 6.77
CA GLU A 266 -15.24 19.81 6.15
C GLU A 266 -15.74 18.53 5.47
N PRO A 267 -16.63 17.76 6.12
CA PRO A 267 -17.21 16.58 5.51
C PRO A 267 -18.04 16.95 4.27
N ARG A 268 -17.78 16.28 3.15
CA ARG A 268 -18.58 16.43 1.93
C ARG A 268 -19.94 15.75 2.09
N ASP A 269 -20.97 16.49 2.48
CA ASP A 269 -22.33 15.98 2.73
C ASP A 269 -22.89 15.16 1.56
N GLY A 270 -22.68 15.63 0.32
CA GLY A 270 -23.12 14.93 -0.88
C GLY A 270 -22.46 13.55 -1.04
N TYR A 271 -21.15 13.48 -0.80
CA TYR A 271 -20.39 12.23 -0.84
C TYR A 271 -20.84 11.26 0.26
N LEU A 272 -21.01 11.73 1.51
CA LEU A 272 -21.45 10.87 2.61
C LEU A 272 -22.84 10.28 2.38
N ARG A 273 -23.77 11.09 1.88
CA ARG A 273 -25.11 10.63 1.48
C ARG A 273 -25.02 9.56 0.41
N ASP A 274 -24.26 9.84 -0.65
CA ASP A 274 -24.08 8.92 -1.76
C ASP A 274 -23.44 7.60 -1.33
N LEU A 275 -22.39 7.66 -0.50
CA LEU A 275 -21.72 6.49 0.05
C LEU A 275 -22.65 5.64 0.91
N ILE A 276 -23.42 6.26 1.82
CA ILE A 276 -24.38 5.56 2.68
C ILE A 276 -25.49 4.91 1.86
N ASP A 277 -26.03 5.63 0.87
CA ASP A 277 -27.09 5.11 0.01
C ASP A 277 -26.59 3.94 -0.85
N ASP A 278 -25.38 4.03 -1.41
CA ASP A 278 -24.78 2.98 -2.21
C ASP A 278 -24.48 1.74 -1.32
N LEU A 279 -23.83 1.92 -0.15
CA LEU A 279 -23.51 0.82 0.78
C LEU A 279 -24.73 0.15 1.40
N SER A 280 -25.81 0.90 1.65
CA SER A 280 -27.05 0.36 2.23
C SER A 280 -28.01 -0.22 1.19
N GLY A 281 -27.67 -0.16 -0.10
CA GLY A 281 -28.51 -0.64 -1.20
C GLY A 281 -29.73 0.24 -1.48
N LYS A 282 -29.71 1.50 -1.04
CA LYS A 282 -30.82 2.47 -1.17
C LYS A 282 -30.64 3.45 -2.32
N SER A 283 -29.51 3.43 -3.02
CA SER A 283 -29.22 4.32 -4.16
C SER A 283 -30.32 4.30 -5.24
N GLY A 284 -30.95 3.13 -5.45
CA GLY A 284 -31.98 2.94 -6.47
C GLY A 284 -31.51 3.16 -7.91
N ARG A 285 -30.18 3.24 -8.15
CA ARG A 285 -29.61 3.49 -9.48
C ARG A 285 -29.84 2.31 -10.41
N GLU A 286 -30.19 2.63 -11.64
CA GLU A 286 -30.17 1.69 -12.76
C GLU A 286 -28.89 1.94 -13.56
N TRP A 287 -28.07 0.90 -13.70
CA TRP A 287 -26.78 0.97 -14.37
C TRP A 287 -26.87 0.43 -15.80
N HIS A 288 -26.20 1.11 -16.73
CA HIS A 288 -25.99 0.69 -18.10
C HIS A 288 -24.50 0.57 -18.40
N THR A 289 -24.13 -0.27 -19.36
CA THR A 289 -22.72 -0.50 -19.70
C THR A 289 -21.98 0.77 -20.14
N ALA A 290 -22.69 1.74 -20.73
CA ALA A 290 -22.12 3.02 -21.18
C ALA A 290 -21.77 3.97 -20.01
N ASP A 291 -22.30 3.74 -18.81
CA ASP A 291 -22.01 4.59 -17.64
C ASP A 291 -20.57 4.46 -17.16
N PHE A 292 -19.84 3.46 -17.67
CA PHE A 292 -18.47 3.11 -17.29
C PHE A 292 -17.47 3.37 -18.42
N ASP A 293 -17.86 4.16 -19.43
CA ASP A 293 -16.96 4.61 -20.47
C ASP A 293 -15.99 5.65 -19.90
N LEU A 294 -14.79 5.19 -19.54
CA LEU A 294 -13.71 6.03 -19.05
C LEU A 294 -13.14 6.90 -20.19
N ARG A 295 -12.69 8.11 -19.84
CA ARG A 295 -12.02 9.00 -20.79
C ARG A 295 -10.71 8.36 -21.26
N PRO A 296 -10.38 8.47 -22.55
CA PRO A 296 -9.16 7.87 -23.08
C PRO A 296 -7.92 8.47 -22.40
N PRO A 297 -6.87 7.66 -22.17
CA PRO A 297 -5.63 8.14 -21.56
C PRO A 297 -5.03 9.27 -22.41
N GLN A 298 -4.69 10.40 -21.79
CA GLN A 298 -3.94 11.43 -22.51
C GLN A 298 -2.51 10.93 -22.73
N ALA A 299 -1.98 11.15 -23.93
CA ALA A 299 -0.62 10.77 -24.26
C ALA A 299 0.37 11.69 -23.53
N HIS A 300 0.77 11.33 -22.31
CA HIS A 300 1.83 12.03 -21.59
C HIS A 300 3.14 11.94 -22.37
N ARG A 301 3.80 13.08 -22.62
CA ARG A 301 5.19 13.10 -23.10
C ARG A 301 6.08 12.54 -21.99
N ARG A 302 7.08 11.75 -22.40
CA ARG A 302 7.86 10.83 -21.56
C ARG A 302 8.81 11.48 -20.53
N ASP A 303 8.62 12.74 -20.15
CA ASP A 303 9.57 13.49 -19.32
C ASP A 303 8.96 14.19 -18.08
N GLU A 304 7.68 14.00 -17.76
CA GLU A 304 7.06 14.50 -16.51
C GLU A 304 6.62 13.31 -15.65
N TRP A 305 7.51 12.90 -14.74
CA TRP A 305 7.11 12.14 -13.56
C TRP A 305 6.93 13.18 -12.45
N ASP A 306 5.71 13.68 -12.26
CA ASP A 306 5.23 14.18 -10.95
C ASP A 306 3.74 14.57 -10.87
N ASP A 307 2.92 14.45 -11.92
CA ASP A 307 1.50 14.84 -11.83
C ASP A 307 0.54 13.70 -12.19
N GLU A 308 0.37 12.74 -11.27
CA GLU A 308 -0.83 11.90 -11.23
C GLU A 308 -1.55 12.16 -9.89
N ASP A 309 -2.84 12.51 -10.02
CA ASP A 309 -3.88 12.61 -8.99
C ASP A 309 -3.99 13.91 -8.18
N GLU A 310 -4.15 15.04 -8.87
CA GLU A 310 -4.66 16.30 -8.29
C GLU A 310 -6.19 16.22 -8.08
N TRP A 311 -6.62 15.55 -7.00
CA TRP A 311 -7.95 15.71 -6.41
C TRP A 311 -7.83 16.66 -5.21
N GLU A 312 -7.74 17.96 -5.47
CA GLU A 312 -7.80 18.97 -4.43
C GLU A 312 -9.23 19.52 -4.27
N ASP A 313 -9.73 19.43 -3.04
CA ASP A 313 -10.94 20.14 -2.61
C ASP A 313 -10.71 21.63 -2.40
N GLU A 314 -11.82 22.32 -2.28
CA GLU A 314 -12.02 23.75 -2.07
C GLU A 314 -11.66 24.14 -0.62
N GLU A 315 -10.76 25.11 -0.44
CA GLU A 315 -10.74 25.98 0.75
C GLU A 315 -11.20 27.37 0.29
N ASP A 316 -12.45 27.72 0.61
CA ASP A 316 -13.01 29.06 0.38
C ASP A 316 -12.42 30.04 1.41
N GLU A 317 -11.28 30.66 1.10
CA GLU A 317 -10.88 31.91 1.75
C GLU A 317 -11.80 33.03 1.24
N LYS A 318 -12.72 33.47 2.12
CA LYS A 318 -13.49 34.69 1.93
C LYS A 318 -12.58 35.89 2.20
N ASP A 319 -12.18 36.57 1.14
CA ASP A 319 -11.61 37.91 1.23
C ASP A 319 -12.72 38.93 1.52
N GLU A 320 -12.73 39.43 2.76
CA GLU A 320 -13.26 40.75 3.12
C GLU A 320 -12.13 41.77 2.90
N ASP A 321 -12.31 42.71 1.97
CA ASP A 321 -12.33 44.16 2.29
C ASP A 321 -12.24 45.05 1.03
N GLU A 322 -13.10 46.06 1.07
CA GLU A 322 -13.34 47.11 0.09
C GLU A 322 -12.30 48.26 0.10
N GLU A 323 -12.17 48.91 -1.07
CA GLU A 323 -11.85 50.33 -1.31
C GLU A 323 -10.43 50.88 -1.02
N ASP A 324 -9.69 51.29 -2.07
CA ASP A 324 -9.62 52.72 -2.46
C ASP A 324 -8.78 53.05 -3.73
N GLU A 325 -9.28 54.09 -4.39
CA GLU A 325 -8.93 54.86 -5.60
C GLU A 325 -7.47 55.11 -6.10
N LYS A 326 -7.40 55.26 -7.45
CA LYS A 326 -6.62 56.22 -8.30
C LYS A 326 -5.18 55.90 -8.75
N GLY A 327 -5.10 55.26 -9.92
CA GLY A 327 -4.62 55.83 -11.20
C GLY A 327 -3.19 56.38 -11.34
N GLU A 328 -2.36 55.73 -12.17
CA GLU A 328 -1.54 56.40 -13.20
C GLU A 328 -1.06 55.40 -14.26
N LYS A 329 -0.94 55.87 -15.51
CA LYS A 329 -0.56 55.10 -16.70
C LYS A 329 0.94 54.83 -16.75
N GLY A 330 1.32 53.63 -17.20
CA GLY A 330 2.57 53.45 -17.92
C GLY A 330 3.13 52.03 -17.86
N GLU A 331 3.51 51.55 -19.05
CA GLU A 331 4.39 50.41 -19.32
C GLU A 331 3.69 49.05 -19.47
N GLU A 332 3.63 48.62 -20.73
CA GLU A 332 3.23 47.29 -21.19
C GLU A 332 4.30 46.29 -20.73
N GLU A 333 4.07 45.64 -19.59
CA GLU A 333 4.65 44.34 -19.29
C GLU A 333 3.74 43.28 -19.91
N GLU A 334 4.30 42.44 -20.79
CA GLU A 334 3.63 41.23 -21.26
C GLU A 334 3.49 40.31 -20.05
N ASP A 335 2.33 40.38 -19.39
CA ASP A 335 1.90 39.43 -18.38
C ASP A 335 1.90 38.03 -19.01
N GLU A 336 2.98 37.29 -18.76
CA GLU A 336 3.00 35.83 -18.82
C GLU A 336 1.95 35.39 -17.81
N LYS A 337 0.70 35.24 -18.28
CA LYS A 337 -0.37 34.65 -17.49
C LYS A 337 0.11 33.25 -17.14
N ASP A 338 0.56 33.11 -15.91
CA ASP A 338 0.52 31.86 -15.17
C ASP A 338 -0.95 31.40 -15.17
N GLU A 339 -1.38 30.77 -16.26
CA GLU A 339 -2.59 29.98 -16.32
C GLU A 339 -2.38 28.84 -15.32
N LYS A 340 -2.79 29.08 -14.06
CA LYS A 340 -3.06 28.00 -13.11
C LYS A 340 -3.84 26.93 -13.88
N PRO A 341 -3.40 25.67 -13.86
CA PRO A 341 -4.12 24.62 -14.59
C PRO A 341 -5.57 24.65 -14.14
N GLU A 342 -6.50 24.84 -15.08
CA GLU A 342 -7.94 24.73 -14.80
C GLU A 342 -8.19 23.37 -14.16
N ARG A 343 -8.57 23.36 -12.87
CA ARG A 343 -8.90 22.15 -12.10
C ARG A 343 -9.86 21.28 -12.92
N ARG A 344 -9.39 20.12 -13.34
CA ARG A 344 -10.08 19.27 -14.29
C ARG A 344 -11.25 18.55 -13.60
N THR A 345 -12.43 18.59 -14.22
CA THR A 345 -13.58 17.86 -13.68
C THR A 345 -13.30 16.34 -13.62
N PRO A 346 -13.71 15.65 -12.53
CA PRO A 346 -13.62 14.19 -12.39
C PRO A 346 -14.14 13.43 -13.62
N ASP A 347 -13.56 12.26 -13.89
CA ASP A 347 -14.05 11.40 -14.99
C ASP A 347 -15.41 10.80 -14.61
N PRO A 348 -16.51 11.11 -15.32
CA PRO A 348 -17.82 10.58 -14.99
C PRO A 348 -17.84 9.04 -14.95
N GLY A 349 -17.11 8.37 -15.84
CA GLY A 349 -17.03 6.91 -15.87
C GLY A 349 -16.32 6.36 -14.64
N ALA A 350 -15.29 7.04 -14.16
CA ALA A 350 -14.56 6.65 -12.96
C ALA A 350 -15.41 6.87 -11.70
N VAL A 351 -16.10 8.01 -11.62
CA VAL A 351 -17.05 8.28 -10.54
C VAL A 351 -18.13 7.19 -10.49
N ASN A 352 -18.76 6.87 -11.61
CA ASN A 352 -19.78 5.82 -11.68
C ASN A 352 -19.22 4.44 -11.31
N LEU A 353 -18.01 4.11 -11.72
CA LEU A 353 -17.35 2.87 -11.33
C LEU A 353 -17.15 2.79 -9.81
N GLY A 354 -16.67 3.87 -9.18
CA GLY A 354 -16.53 3.94 -7.71
C GLY A 354 -17.87 3.73 -7.00
N ARG A 355 -18.94 4.34 -7.50
CA ARG A 355 -20.29 4.16 -6.96
C ARG A 355 -20.83 2.74 -7.10
N LEU A 356 -20.66 2.12 -8.27
CA LEU A 356 -21.03 0.72 -8.50
C LEU A 356 -20.26 -0.20 -7.55
N ILE A 357 -18.99 0.11 -7.27
CA ILE A 357 -18.16 -0.65 -6.33
C ILE A 357 -18.66 -0.46 -4.89
N HIS A 358 -19.05 0.74 -4.46
CA HIS A 358 -19.69 0.92 -3.15
C HIS A 358 -20.98 0.11 -3.02
N GLU A 359 -21.82 0.07 -4.05
CA GLU A 359 -23.00 -0.81 -4.07
C GLU A 359 -22.62 -2.29 -3.97
N PHE A 360 -21.51 -2.69 -4.59
CA PHE A 360 -21.00 -4.06 -4.47
C PHE A 360 -20.48 -4.36 -3.06
N VAL A 361 -19.81 -3.41 -2.40
CA VAL A 361 -19.41 -3.55 -0.99
C VAL A 361 -20.65 -3.73 -0.10
N GLY A 362 -21.71 -2.97 -0.36
CA GLY A 362 -23.02 -3.17 0.27
C GLY A 362 -23.62 -4.56 0.00
N TYR A 363 -23.61 -5.00 -1.27
CA TYR A 363 -24.06 -6.35 -1.66
C TYR A 363 -23.27 -7.45 -0.94
N LEU A 364 -21.94 -7.32 -0.85
CA LEU A 364 -21.08 -8.25 -0.13
C LEU A 364 -21.51 -8.36 1.34
N ARG A 365 -21.82 -7.23 1.98
CA ARG A 365 -22.31 -7.25 3.37
C ARG A 365 -23.68 -7.88 3.52
N HIS A 366 -24.65 -7.43 2.74
CA HIS A 366 -26.06 -7.73 2.97
C HIS A 366 -26.50 -9.05 2.35
N ALA A 367 -25.94 -9.44 1.20
CA ALA A 367 -26.31 -10.66 0.48
C ALA A 367 -25.31 -11.82 0.70
N GLU A 368 -24.01 -11.52 0.80
CA GLU A 368 -22.96 -12.55 0.91
C GLU A 368 -22.44 -12.73 2.34
N GLY A 369 -22.85 -11.88 3.29
CA GLY A 369 -22.45 -11.95 4.70
C GLY A 369 -20.98 -11.58 4.95
N VAL A 370 -20.34 -10.91 4.01
CA VAL A 370 -18.93 -10.50 4.06
C VAL A 370 -18.80 -9.20 4.87
N PRO A 371 -17.84 -9.05 5.79
CA PRO A 371 -17.65 -7.79 6.53
C PRO A 371 -17.37 -6.60 5.59
N PHE A 372 -17.86 -5.41 5.94
CA PHE A 372 -17.60 -4.18 5.15
C PHE A 372 -16.10 -3.96 4.91
N THR A 373 -15.26 -4.22 5.91
CA THR A 373 -13.80 -4.06 5.81
C THR A 373 -13.17 -4.97 4.76
N GLN A 374 -13.65 -6.22 4.62
CA GLN A 374 -13.20 -7.09 3.54
C GLN A 374 -13.71 -6.59 2.19
N GLY A 375 -14.93 -6.05 2.14
CA GLY A 375 -15.50 -5.45 0.95
C GLY A 375 -14.70 -4.24 0.48
N GLU A 376 -14.28 -3.38 1.39
CA GLU A 376 -13.47 -2.19 1.12
C GLU A 376 -12.14 -2.54 0.45
N LEU A 377 -11.39 -3.48 1.04
CA LEU A 377 -10.14 -3.97 0.49
C LEU A 377 -10.30 -4.53 -0.94
N VAL A 378 -11.45 -5.15 -1.23
CA VAL A 378 -11.79 -5.63 -2.57
C VAL A 378 -12.17 -4.48 -3.49
N GLY A 379 -12.92 -3.51 -3.00
CA GLY A 379 -13.41 -2.37 -3.75
C GLY A 379 -12.27 -1.50 -4.27
N GLU A 380 -11.33 -1.12 -3.41
CA GLU A 380 -10.14 -0.33 -3.77
C GLU A 380 -9.33 -1.02 -4.88
N GLU A 381 -9.06 -2.32 -4.72
CA GLU A 381 -8.27 -3.07 -5.68
C GLU A 381 -9.00 -3.38 -6.98
N LEU A 382 -10.32 -3.59 -6.92
CA LEU A 382 -11.14 -3.80 -8.10
C LEU A 382 -11.24 -2.51 -8.93
N PHE A 383 -11.41 -1.36 -8.27
CA PHE A 383 -11.39 -0.05 -8.93
C PHE A 383 -10.06 0.16 -9.65
N THR A 384 -8.95 0.04 -8.90
CA THR A 384 -7.60 0.22 -9.41
C THR A 384 -7.30 -0.72 -10.58
N TYR A 385 -7.69 -1.99 -10.47
CA TYR A 385 -7.54 -2.97 -11.53
C TYR A 385 -8.28 -2.57 -12.82
N LEU A 386 -9.55 -2.19 -12.71
CA LEU A 386 -10.39 -1.87 -13.87
C LEU A 386 -9.92 -0.59 -14.59
N VAL A 387 -9.53 0.45 -13.83
CA VAL A 387 -8.96 1.69 -14.38
C VAL A 387 -7.64 1.42 -15.09
N ARG A 388 -6.67 0.79 -14.41
CA ARG A 388 -5.35 0.48 -15.01
C ARG A 388 -5.46 -0.43 -16.23
N ARG A 389 -6.44 -1.33 -16.24
CA ARG A 389 -6.72 -2.17 -17.41
C ARG A 389 -7.25 -1.34 -18.57
N HIS A 390 -8.20 -0.44 -18.32
CA HIS A 390 -8.76 0.45 -19.34
C HIS A 390 -7.65 1.29 -19.99
N GLU A 391 -6.71 1.79 -19.19
CA GLU A 391 -5.57 2.57 -19.65
C GLU A 391 -4.53 1.76 -20.43
N GLY A 392 -4.63 0.43 -20.44
CA GLY A 392 -3.64 -0.48 -21.00
C GLY A 392 -2.35 -0.58 -20.17
N ALA A 393 -2.36 -0.08 -18.92
CA ALA A 393 -1.20 -0.16 -18.03
C ALA A 393 -0.84 -1.61 -17.69
N LEU A 394 -1.81 -2.52 -17.77
CA LEU A 394 -1.67 -3.97 -17.51
C LEU A 394 -1.43 -4.80 -18.78
N ASP A 395 -1.28 -4.18 -19.96
CA ASP A 395 -0.92 -4.90 -21.18
C ASP A 395 0.45 -5.58 -20.99
N PRO A 396 0.64 -6.83 -21.44
CA PRO A 396 1.93 -7.50 -21.39
C PRO A 396 2.99 -6.64 -22.07
N ARG A 397 4.14 -6.48 -21.43
CA ARG A 397 5.30 -5.76 -21.98
C ARG A 397 6.44 -6.73 -22.24
N PRO A 398 7.27 -6.51 -23.28
CA PRO A 398 8.48 -7.30 -23.49
C PRO A 398 9.41 -7.18 -22.27
N SER A 399 10.09 -8.27 -21.91
CA SER A 399 11.06 -8.24 -20.83
C SER A 399 12.29 -7.40 -21.21
N MET A 400 13.08 -6.98 -20.23
CA MET A 400 14.37 -6.32 -20.50
C MET A 400 15.28 -7.19 -21.39
N PHE A 401 15.21 -8.51 -21.25
CA PHE A 401 15.97 -9.44 -22.07
C PHE A 401 15.48 -9.48 -23.52
N ASP A 402 14.16 -9.41 -23.73
CA ASP A 402 13.57 -9.32 -25.07
C ASP A 402 13.95 -8.00 -25.75
N LEU A 403 13.90 -6.89 -25.01
CA LEU A 403 14.30 -5.56 -25.49
C LEU A 403 15.80 -5.49 -25.80
N ALA A 404 16.64 -6.17 -25.02
CA ALA A 404 18.08 -6.26 -25.29
C ALA A 404 18.39 -7.02 -26.58
N ARG A 405 17.59 -8.03 -26.94
CA ARG A 405 17.72 -8.77 -28.21
C ARG A 405 17.09 -8.03 -29.38
N ASN A 406 15.95 -7.39 -29.15
CA ASN A 406 15.22 -6.62 -30.14
C ASN A 406 14.56 -5.41 -29.45
N PRO A 407 15.09 -4.19 -29.63
CA PRO A 407 14.51 -2.97 -29.05
C PRO A 407 13.05 -2.71 -29.48
N ASN A 408 12.62 -3.32 -30.60
CA ASN A 408 11.25 -3.24 -31.12
C ASN A 408 10.42 -4.50 -30.81
N ALA A 409 10.84 -5.33 -29.85
CA ALA A 409 10.05 -6.48 -29.41
C ALA A 409 8.67 -6.01 -28.97
N LYS A 410 7.62 -6.66 -29.49
CA LYS A 410 6.24 -6.42 -29.11
C LYS A 410 5.65 -7.70 -28.56
N THR A 411 4.97 -7.58 -27.44
CA THR A 411 4.10 -8.62 -26.90
C THR A 411 2.70 -8.43 -27.49
N PRO A 412 2.00 -9.53 -27.87
CA PRO A 412 0.62 -9.44 -28.31
C PRO A 412 -0.22 -8.79 -27.21
N LYS A 413 -1.07 -7.83 -27.59
CA LYS A 413 -2.09 -7.30 -26.67
C LYS A 413 -2.99 -8.44 -26.22
N PRO A 414 -3.48 -8.41 -24.96
CA PRO A 414 -4.48 -9.36 -24.53
C PRO A 414 -5.72 -9.23 -25.43
N PRO A 415 -6.51 -10.30 -25.59
CA PRO A 415 -7.75 -10.22 -26.36
C PRO A 415 -8.61 -9.08 -25.82
N PRO A 416 -9.36 -8.37 -26.69
CA PRO A 416 -10.25 -7.31 -26.25
C PRO A 416 -11.20 -7.85 -25.17
N PRO A 417 -11.52 -7.04 -24.15
CA PRO A 417 -12.24 -7.47 -22.96
C PRO A 417 -13.42 -8.43 -23.25
N ALA A 418 -13.60 -9.46 -22.41
CA ALA A 418 -14.95 -9.82 -21.94
C ALA A 418 -15.64 -8.53 -21.41
N PRO A 419 -16.98 -8.44 -21.25
CA PRO A 419 -17.66 -7.16 -20.98
C PRO A 419 -16.89 -6.27 -19.98
N PRO A 420 -16.77 -4.94 -20.19
CA PRO A 420 -15.71 -4.10 -19.60
C PRO A 420 -15.43 -4.27 -18.10
N LEU A 421 -16.48 -4.56 -17.32
CA LEU A 421 -16.45 -4.73 -15.87
C LEU A 421 -16.01 -6.14 -15.40
N CYS A 422 -15.93 -7.11 -16.29
CA CYS A 422 -15.52 -8.48 -15.98
C CYS A 422 -13.99 -8.61 -15.98
N PRO A 423 -13.38 -9.14 -14.91
CA PRO A 423 -11.94 -9.42 -14.91
C PRO A 423 -11.52 -10.38 -16.02
N GLU A 424 -10.32 -10.19 -16.55
CA GLU A 424 -9.70 -11.03 -17.58
C GLU A 424 -8.38 -11.60 -17.05
N ARG A 425 -8.13 -12.88 -17.35
CA ARG A 425 -7.05 -13.67 -16.75
C ARG A 425 -5.68 -13.01 -16.84
N VAL A 426 -5.24 -12.56 -18.00
CA VAL A 426 -3.87 -12.03 -18.21
C VAL A 426 -3.67 -10.72 -17.46
N THR A 427 -4.62 -9.80 -17.59
CA THR A 427 -4.54 -8.48 -16.93
C THR A 427 -4.71 -8.60 -15.42
N LEU A 428 -5.60 -9.49 -14.95
CA LEU A 428 -5.78 -9.74 -13.51
C LEU A 428 -4.54 -10.39 -12.91
N ASP A 429 -3.91 -11.34 -13.61
CA ASP A 429 -2.63 -11.95 -13.20
C ASP A 429 -1.52 -10.89 -13.08
N ALA A 430 -1.43 -9.97 -14.05
CA ALA A 430 -0.49 -8.85 -13.99
C ALA A 430 -0.72 -7.92 -12.79
N HIS A 431 -1.99 -7.59 -12.50
CA HIS A 431 -2.35 -6.75 -11.34
C HIS A 431 -2.01 -7.45 -10.02
N LEU A 432 -2.43 -8.71 -9.87
CA LEU A 432 -2.12 -9.52 -8.68
C LEU A 432 -0.61 -9.70 -8.51
N GLY A 433 0.14 -9.90 -9.60
CA GLY A 433 1.61 -9.95 -9.56
C GLY A 433 2.24 -8.66 -9.05
N GLY A 434 1.63 -7.50 -9.33
CA GLY A 434 2.04 -6.21 -8.76
C GLY A 434 1.85 -6.14 -7.25
N LEU A 435 0.70 -6.60 -6.75
CA LEU A 435 0.38 -6.64 -5.32
C LEU A 435 1.26 -7.64 -4.55
N LEU A 436 1.48 -8.83 -5.14
CA LEU A 436 2.29 -9.91 -4.56
C LEU A 436 3.81 -9.65 -4.69
N GLY A 437 4.20 -8.66 -5.49
CA GLY A 437 5.60 -8.34 -5.75
C GLY A 437 6.34 -7.94 -4.47
N MET A 438 7.65 -8.20 -4.45
CA MET A 438 8.53 -7.96 -3.29
C MET A 438 8.47 -6.52 -2.75
N MET A 439 8.22 -5.54 -3.63
CA MET A 439 8.13 -4.12 -3.25
C MET A 439 6.79 -3.74 -2.62
N SER A 440 5.73 -4.49 -2.91
CA SER A 440 4.37 -4.21 -2.42
C SER A 440 4.05 -5.08 -1.20
N GLY A 441 4.09 -6.40 -1.36
CA GLY A 441 3.80 -7.34 -0.28
C GLY A 441 2.35 -7.27 0.24
N ARG A 442 1.40 -6.82 -0.59
CA ARG A 442 -0.03 -6.71 -0.25
C ARG A 442 -0.77 -8.04 -0.44
N PHE A 443 -0.34 -9.07 0.28
CA PHE A 443 -0.87 -10.43 0.16
C PHE A 443 -2.36 -10.53 0.49
N HIS A 444 -2.81 -9.83 1.55
CA HIS A 444 -4.21 -9.80 1.98
C HIS A 444 -5.11 -9.14 0.93
N ALA A 445 -4.67 -8.03 0.32
CA ALA A 445 -5.40 -7.35 -0.76
C ALA A 445 -5.54 -8.25 -2.01
N ALA A 446 -4.43 -8.87 -2.44
CA ALA A 446 -4.42 -9.78 -3.59
C ALA A 446 -5.34 -11.01 -3.35
N ALA A 447 -5.29 -11.59 -2.15
CA ALA A 447 -6.15 -12.70 -1.78
C ALA A 447 -7.63 -12.28 -1.76
N ALA A 448 -7.96 -11.15 -1.14
CA ALA A 448 -9.32 -10.62 -1.05
C ALA A 448 -9.92 -10.38 -2.43
N LEU A 449 -9.21 -9.63 -3.30
CA LEU A 449 -9.65 -9.31 -4.65
C LEU A 449 -10.02 -10.59 -5.41
N PHE A 450 -9.08 -11.54 -5.51
CA PHE A 450 -9.33 -12.77 -6.26
C PHE A 450 -10.45 -13.61 -5.62
N GLN A 451 -10.50 -13.66 -4.29
CA GLN A 451 -11.50 -14.42 -3.54
C GLN A 451 -12.93 -13.96 -3.87
N ARG A 452 -13.13 -12.65 -4.10
CA ARG A 452 -14.45 -12.05 -4.30
C ARG A 452 -14.83 -11.83 -5.76
N VAL A 453 -13.98 -12.17 -6.73
CA VAL A 453 -14.35 -12.13 -8.16
C VAL A 453 -15.66 -12.88 -8.47
N PRO A 454 -15.91 -14.11 -7.97
CA PRO A 454 -17.20 -14.77 -8.18
C PRO A 454 -18.41 -13.97 -7.70
N ALA A 455 -18.32 -13.34 -6.53
CA ALA A 455 -19.38 -12.50 -5.98
C ALA A 455 -19.59 -11.23 -6.81
N TRP A 456 -18.51 -10.63 -7.33
CA TRP A 456 -18.59 -9.52 -8.26
C TRP A 456 -19.35 -9.89 -9.54
N LEU A 457 -19.07 -11.06 -10.13
CA LEU A 457 -19.79 -11.51 -11.32
C LEU A 457 -21.27 -11.78 -11.04
N ARG A 458 -21.62 -12.35 -9.88
CA ARG A 458 -23.02 -12.49 -9.45
C ARG A 458 -23.70 -11.12 -9.31
N PHE A 459 -23.03 -10.17 -8.66
CA PHE A 459 -23.52 -8.81 -8.50
C PHE A 459 -23.80 -8.14 -9.86
N LEU A 460 -22.85 -8.20 -10.80
CA LEU A 460 -23.04 -7.66 -12.16
C LEU A 460 -24.25 -8.30 -12.87
N GLU A 461 -24.48 -9.61 -12.69
CA GLU A 461 -25.66 -10.29 -13.23
C GLU A 461 -26.95 -9.77 -12.57
N THR A 462 -26.98 -9.56 -11.25
CA THR A 462 -28.15 -8.99 -10.57
C THR A 462 -28.48 -7.57 -11.04
N ARG A 463 -27.46 -6.81 -11.46
CA ARG A 463 -27.60 -5.47 -12.07
C ARG A 463 -27.86 -5.52 -13.58
N ARG A 464 -27.98 -6.72 -14.17
CA ARG A 464 -28.17 -6.95 -15.62
C ARG A 464 -27.08 -6.33 -16.49
N LEU A 465 -25.88 -6.13 -15.93
CA LEU A 465 -24.70 -5.66 -16.66
C LEU A 465 -24.03 -6.81 -17.44
N ILE A 466 -24.28 -8.04 -17.03
CA ILE A 466 -23.90 -9.27 -17.74
C ILE A 466 -25.02 -10.31 -17.64
N ASP A 467 -24.97 -11.35 -18.50
CA ASP A 467 -25.85 -12.50 -18.41
C ASP A 467 -25.18 -13.71 -17.73
N ALA A 468 -25.99 -14.71 -17.34
CA ALA A 468 -25.52 -15.96 -16.71
C ALA A 468 -24.51 -16.74 -17.56
N GLY A 469 -24.59 -16.63 -18.89
CA GLY A 469 -23.63 -17.23 -19.81
C GLY A 469 -22.26 -16.56 -19.71
N THR A 470 -22.23 -15.22 -19.74
CA THR A 470 -21.02 -14.42 -19.51
C THR A 470 -20.41 -14.73 -18.14
N ARG A 471 -21.21 -14.72 -17.07
CA ARG A 471 -20.72 -15.03 -15.70
C ARG A 471 -19.97 -16.36 -15.67
N ARG A 472 -20.60 -17.43 -16.15
CA ARG A 472 -20.00 -18.78 -16.16
C ARG A 472 -18.72 -18.83 -17.00
N LYS A 473 -18.75 -18.23 -18.20
CA LYS A 473 -17.59 -18.17 -19.08
C LYS A 473 -16.39 -17.49 -18.40
N VAL A 474 -16.59 -16.32 -17.79
CA VAL A 474 -15.50 -15.58 -17.13
C VAL A 474 -14.97 -16.37 -15.93
N ALA A 475 -15.85 -16.98 -15.12
CA ALA A 475 -15.43 -17.82 -14.01
C ALA A 475 -14.56 -19.02 -14.46
N ASP A 476 -14.97 -19.71 -15.54
CA ASP A 476 -14.23 -20.83 -16.11
C ASP A 476 -12.85 -20.41 -16.64
N GLU A 477 -12.75 -19.24 -17.29
CA GLU A 477 -11.50 -18.69 -17.81
C GLU A 477 -10.50 -18.31 -16.71
N LEU A 478 -10.96 -18.08 -15.48
CA LEU A 478 -10.12 -17.74 -14.32
C LEU A 478 -9.64 -18.96 -13.52
N LEU A 479 -10.20 -20.17 -13.75
CA LEU A 479 -9.78 -21.40 -13.05
C LEU A 479 -8.27 -21.70 -13.15
N PRO A 480 -7.58 -21.50 -14.29
CA PRO A 480 -6.13 -21.69 -14.34
C PRO A 480 -5.36 -20.73 -13.43
N LEU A 481 -5.83 -19.48 -13.30
CA LEU A 481 -5.22 -18.49 -12.40
C LEU A 481 -5.48 -18.85 -10.94
N HIS A 482 -6.70 -19.32 -10.62
CA HIS A 482 -7.02 -19.87 -9.29
C HIS A 482 -6.05 -20.98 -8.89
N ALA A 483 -5.77 -21.95 -9.78
CA ALA A 483 -4.87 -23.05 -9.50
C ALA A 483 -3.43 -22.57 -9.19
N THR A 484 -2.94 -21.57 -9.91
CA THR A 484 -1.63 -20.94 -9.65
C THR A 484 -1.61 -20.25 -8.29
N LEU A 485 -2.60 -19.42 -7.99
CA LEU A 485 -2.71 -18.70 -6.72
C LEU A 485 -2.87 -19.66 -5.55
N LEU A 486 -3.67 -20.72 -5.69
CA LEU A 486 -3.89 -21.70 -4.64
C LEU A 486 -2.58 -22.40 -4.23
N LYS A 487 -1.70 -22.69 -5.19
CA LYS A 487 -0.36 -23.23 -4.91
C LYS A 487 0.52 -22.20 -4.20
N LEU A 488 0.49 -20.93 -4.64
CA LEU A 488 1.21 -19.86 -3.98
C LEU A 488 0.79 -19.72 -2.52
N TRP A 489 -0.51 -19.73 -2.23
CA TRP A 489 -1.03 -19.65 -0.87
C TRP A 489 -0.71 -20.89 -0.03
N GLN A 490 -0.63 -22.07 -0.65
CA GLN A 490 -0.20 -23.28 0.03
C GLN A 490 1.24 -23.17 0.54
N ASP A 491 2.10 -22.51 -0.26
CA ASP A 491 3.51 -22.30 0.04
C ASP A 491 3.76 -21.01 0.86
N PHE A 492 2.72 -20.26 1.22
CA PHE A 492 2.78 -19.02 2.00
C PHE A 492 2.38 -19.26 3.46
N PRO A 493 3.34 -19.41 4.39
CA PRO A 493 3.06 -19.86 5.75
C PRO A 493 2.56 -18.74 6.69
N ASP A 494 2.78 -17.47 6.35
CA ASP A 494 2.50 -16.34 7.25
C ASP A 494 1.02 -16.25 7.63
N ASP A 495 0.11 -16.55 6.71
CA ASP A 495 -1.34 -16.56 6.98
C ASP A 495 -2.06 -17.73 6.28
N PRO A 496 -2.26 -18.87 6.98
CA PRO A 496 -2.97 -20.03 6.47
C PRO A 496 -4.45 -19.78 6.15
N ALA A 497 -5.03 -18.65 6.59
CA ALA A 497 -6.38 -18.29 6.21
C ALA A 497 -6.48 -18.04 4.69
N LEU A 498 -5.44 -17.44 4.07
CA LEU A 498 -5.46 -17.15 2.64
C LEU A 498 -5.64 -18.43 1.81
N TYR A 499 -4.88 -19.48 2.14
CA TYR A 499 -5.02 -20.79 1.49
C TYR A 499 -6.39 -21.41 1.73
N ARG A 500 -6.81 -21.50 3.01
CA ARG A 500 -8.08 -22.13 3.39
C ARG A 500 -9.29 -21.47 2.73
N GLN A 501 -9.31 -20.14 2.66
CA GLN A 501 -10.40 -19.39 2.05
C GLN A 501 -10.42 -19.56 0.53
N GLN A 502 -9.27 -19.62 -0.14
CA GLN A 502 -9.20 -19.80 -1.58
C GLN A 502 -9.59 -21.20 -2.06
N GLN A 503 -9.58 -22.21 -1.19
CA GLN A 503 -10.10 -23.54 -1.51
C GLN A 503 -11.60 -23.53 -1.83
N ALA A 504 -12.36 -22.59 -1.27
CA ALA A 504 -13.80 -22.47 -1.51
C ALA A 504 -14.15 -21.81 -2.85
N TRP A 505 -13.17 -21.20 -3.54
CA TRP A 505 -13.39 -20.40 -4.74
C TRP A 505 -14.16 -21.13 -5.85
N PRO A 506 -13.86 -22.40 -6.22
CA PRO A 506 -14.60 -23.09 -7.28
C PRO A 506 -16.07 -23.34 -6.92
N ALA A 507 -16.35 -23.62 -5.64
CA ALA A 507 -17.71 -23.77 -5.16
C ALA A 507 -18.44 -22.43 -5.16
N ASP A 508 -17.75 -21.33 -4.81
CA ASP A 508 -18.31 -19.98 -4.87
C ASP A 508 -18.61 -19.53 -6.30
N ALA A 509 -17.71 -19.82 -7.25
CA ALA A 509 -17.90 -19.56 -8.67
C ALA A 509 -19.13 -20.26 -9.27
N ALA A 510 -19.49 -21.43 -8.73
CA ALA A 510 -20.66 -22.19 -9.15
C ALA A 510 -21.98 -21.70 -8.52
N LYS A 511 -21.96 -20.78 -7.56
CA LYS A 511 -23.19 -20.24 -6.96
C LYS A 511 -23.99 -19.45 -7.99
N GLU A 512 -25.31 -19.62 -7.94
CA GLU A 512 -26.25 -18.76 -8.66
C GLU A 512 -26.49 -17.46 -7.87
N PRO A 513 -26.85 -16.35 -8.55
CA PRO A 513 -27.20 -15.11 -7.86
C PRO A 513 -28.37 -15.33 -6.89
N ALA A 514 -28.35 -14.63 -5.75
CA ALA A 514 -29.51 -14.63 -4.87
C ALA A 514 -30.73 -14.10 -5.63
N ALA A 515 -31.88 -14.76 -5.49
CA ALA A 515 -33.13 -14.24 -6.03
C ALA A 515 -33.39 -12.86 -5.40
N PRO A 516 -33.86 -11.86 -6.19
CA PRO A 516 -34.18 -10.55 -5.63
C PRO A 516 -35.17 -10.73 -4.48
N ALA A 517 -34.85 -10.15 -3.33
CA ALA A 517 -35.78 -10.12 -2.20
C ALA A 517 -37.07 -9.43 -2.68
N THR A 518 -38.15 -10.20 -2.76
CA THR A 518 -39.48 -9.74 -3.19
C THR A 518 -40.12 -8.81 -2.19
#